data_AF-A0A183BIK3-F1
#
_entry.id   AF-A0A183BIK3-F1
#
_cell.length_a   1.000
_cell.length_b   1.000
_cell.length_c   1.000
_cell.angle_alpha   90.00
_cell.angle_beta   90.00
_cell.angle_gamma   90.00
#
_symmetry.space_group_name_H-M   'P 1'
#
loop_
_entity.id
_entity.type
_entity.pdbx_description
1 polymer ?
#
loop_
_entity_poly.entity_id
_entity_poly.type
_entity_poly.pdbx_seq_one_letter_code
_entity_poly.pdbx_strand_id
1 'polypeptide(L)'
;MTGQSGGISEMVKIASTNWKSLDEDEKQNYSERAKKICAELRDNFKKLTSDEKQDLWVEHIVKKAKRRRFRMKKKLRKFYAETNRPKHPSRSYILFVKERFEKQTEPFKTRDKVRKFVAETAQQWRQMTDAEKQPYVDQGQCNIAAYNVELAEWKQKYANEIRAWNEAMDKAARKGWRKKKLDYLIKGTIAGGGVIPHIHRSLMGKPQTQPSQQKSLLDVSNSQLAMHTQQMDRN
;
A
#
# COMPACT_ATOMS: atom_id res chain seq x y z
N MET A 1 15.44 13.29 17.63
CA MET A 1 16.27 12.19 17.10
C MET A 1 16.19 12.18 15.58
N THR A 2 17.06 12.95 14.94
CA THR A 2 17.21 12.99 13.49
C THR A 2 17.94 11.73 13.06
N GLY A 3 17.24 10.82 12.39
CA GLY A 3 17.84 9.60 11.85
C GLY A 3 18.93 9.99 10.86
N GLN A 4 20.19 9.68 11.20
CA GLN A 4 21.34 9.84 10.31
C GLN A 4 21.16 8.93 9.09
N SER A 5 20.49 9.44 8.07
CA SER A 5 20.50 8.86 6.72
C SER A 5 21.88 8.94 6.04
N GLY A 6 22.85 9.61 6.69
CA GLY A 6 24.22 9.78 6.24
C GLY A 6 25.06 8.48 6.27
N GLY A 7 24.83 7.55 7.19
CA GLY A 7 25.73 6.39 7.36
C GLY A 7 25.91 5.54 6.09
N ILE A 8 24.81 5.08 5.49
CA ILE A 8 24.86 4.27 4.26
C ILE A 8 25.30 5.14 3.06
N SER A 9 24.86 6.39 2.99
CA SER A 9 25.21 7.28 1.88
C SER A 9 26.70 7.62 1.86
N GLU A 10 27.30 7.87 3.03
CA GLU A 10 28.73 8.12 3.18
C GLU A 10 29.54 6.84 2.95
N MET A 11 29.09 5.68 3.45
CA MET A 11 29.70 4.39 3.14
C MET A 11 29.76 4.12 1.63
N VAL A 12 28.68 4.42 0.89
CA VAL A 12 28.65 4.25 -0.58
C VAL A 12 29.60 5.21 -1.27
N LYS A 13 29.73 6.46 -0.79
CA LYS A 13 30.71 7.42 -1.33
C LYS A 13 32.14 6.94 -1.10
N ILE A 14 32.47 6.51 0.11
CA ILE A 14 33.79 5.97 0.48
C ILE A 14 34.11 4.72 -0.35
N ALA A 15 33.16 3.79 -0.49
CA ALA A 15 33.34 2.61 -1.34
C ALA A 15 33.58 3.00 -2.81
N SER A 16 32.88 4.02 -3.30
CA SER A 16 33.07 4.53 -4.66
C SER A 16 34.42 5.21 -4.86
N THR A 17 34.94 5.95 -3.87
CA THR A 17 36.27 6.55 -3.96
C THR A 17 37.34 5.48 -3.93
N ASN A 18 37.20 4.49 -3.04
CA ASN A 18 38.14 3.38 -2.93
C ASN A 18 38.18 2.56 -4.22
N TRP A 19 37.02 2.27 -4.83
CA TRP A 19 36.97 1.58 -6.14
C TRP A 19 37.72 2.35 -7.23
N LYS A 20 37.65 3.68 -7.24
CA LYS A 20 38.37 4.51 -8.22
C LYS A 20 39.88 4.46 -8.02
N SER A 21 40.35 4.33 -6.78
CA SER A 21 41.78 4.28 -6.44
C SER A 21 42.42 2.90 -6.56
N LEU A 22 41.64 1.82 -6.76
CA LEU A 22 42.19 0.48 -7.03
C LEU A 22 42.92 0.46 -8.37
N ASP A 23 43.97 -0.36 -8.44
CA ASP A 23 44.67 -0.64 -9.69
C ASP A 23 43.83 -1.55 -10.62
N GLU A 24 44.32 -1.74 -11.85
CA GLU A 24 43.57 -2.51 -12.85
C GLU A 24 43.58 -4.02 -12.56
N ASP A 25 44.64 -4.55 -11.94
CA ASP A 25 44.76 -5.97 -11.60
C ASP A 25 43.78 -6.35 -10.48
N GLU A 26 43.63 -5.48 -9.47
CA GLU A 26 42.64 -5.61 -8.40
C GLU A 26 41.21 -5.55 -8.93
N LYS A 27 40.90 -4.59 -9.82
CA LYS A 27 39.59 -4.50 -10.48
C LYS A 27 39.31 -5.74 -11.33
N GLN A 28 40.31 -6.25 -12.04
CA GLN A 28 40.21 -7.45 -12.85
C GLN A 28 39.91 -8.68 -12.00
N ASN A 29 40.56 -8.84 -10.84
CA ASN A 29 40.24 -9.91 -9.88
C ASN A 29 38.76 -9.87 -9.42
N TYR A 30 38.21 -8.69 -9.12
CA TYR A 30 36.77 -8.57 -8.81
C TYR A 30 35.87 -8.94 -10.00
N SER A 31 36.25 -8.56 -11.22
CA SER A 31 35.54 -8.91 -12.46
C SER A 31 35.52 -10.43 -12.69
N GLU A 32 36.65 -11.09 -12.50
CA GLU A 32 36.78 -12.54 -12.64
C GLU A 32 35.96 -13.30 -11.59
N ARG A 33 35.99 -12.85 -10.33
CA ARG A 33 35.11 -13.38 -9.29
C ARG A 33 33.63 -13.23 -9.65
N ALA A 34 33.24 -12.06 -10.17
CA ALA A 34 31.87 -11.83 -10.62
C ALA A 34 31.49 -12.77 -11.77
N LYS A 35 32.37 -12.98 -12.76
CA LYS A 35 32.17 -13.94 -13.86
C LYS A 35 31.95 -15.35 -13.33
N LYS A 36 32.77 -15.80 -12.38
CA LYS A 36 32.64 -17.12 -11.74
C LYS A 36 31.29 -17.27 -11.03
N ILE A 37 30.92 -16.31 -10.18
CA ILE A 37 29.62 -16.30 -9.48
C ILE A 37 28.46 -16.32 -10.49
N CYS A 38 28.55 -15.53 -11.56
CA CYS A 38 27.52 -15.52 -12.60
C CYS A 38 27.41 -16.87 -13.32
N ALA A 39 28.52 -17.55 -13.60
CA ALA A 39 28.52 -18.89 -14.18
C ALA A 39 27.87 -19.91 -13.25
N GLU A 40 28.27 -19.91 -11.97
CA GLU A 40 27.70 -20.79 -10.94
C GLU A 40 26.18 -20.59 -10.78
N LEU A 41 25.72 -19.33 -10.66
CA LEU A 41 24.29 -19.02 -10.56
C LEU A 41 23.52 -19.45 -11.81
N ARG A 42 24.12 -19.29 -12.99
CA ARG A 42 23.51 -19.70 -14.26
C ARG A 42 23.36 -21.22 -14.32
N ASP A 43 24.39 -21.97 -13.94
CA ASP A 43 24.35 -23.42 -13.99
C ASP A 43 23.44 -24.01 -12.92
N ASN A 44 23.42 -23.43 -11.72
CA ASN A 44 22.43 -23.74 -10.69
C ASN A 44 21.01 -23.50 -11.19
N PHE A 45 20.76 -22.37 -11.88
CA PHE A 45 19.45 -22.09 -12.47
C PHE A 45 19.08 -23.08 -13.58
N LYS A 46 20.04 -23.55 -14.40
CA LYS A 46 19.78 -24.56 -15.43
C LYS A 46 19.33 -25.89 -14.82
N LYS A 47 19.94 -26.31 -13.71
CA LYS A 47 19.65 -27.56 -12.99
C LYS A 47 18.25 -27.59 -12.37
N LEU A 48 17.62 -26.44 -12.14
CA LEU A 48 16.25 -26.39 -11.63
C LEU A 48 15.27 -27.05 -12.59
N THR A 49 14.26 -27.70 -12.01
CA THR A 49 13.12 -28.25 -12.73
C THR A 49 12.28 -27.14 -13.36
N SER A 50 11.37 -27.51 -14.26
CA SER A 50 10.43 -26.57 -14.87
C SER A 50 9.54 -25.89 -13.82
N ASP A 51 9.07 -26.64 -12.82
CA ASP A 51 8.16 -26.14 -11.79
C ASP A 51 8.87 -25.17 -10.84
N GLU A 52 10.09 -25.46 -10.41
CA GLU A 52 10.89 -24.55 -9.58
C GLU A 52 11.18 -23.23 -10.32
N LYS A 53 11.48 -23.30 -11.63
CA LYS A 53 11.66 -22.10 -12.48
C LYS A 53 10.37 -21.28 -12.54
N GLN A 54 9.21 -21.94 -12.64
CA GLN A 54 7.91 -21.28 -12.66
C GLN A 54 7.61 -20.60 -11.31
N ASP A 55 7.90 -21.27 -10.20
CA ASP A 55 7.72 -20.70 -8.86
C ASP A 55 8.60 -19.48 -8.61
N LEU A 56 9.87 -19.52 -9.04
CA LEU A 56 10.76 -18.35 -8.98
C LEU A 56 10.22 -17.18 -9.80
N TRP A 57 9.62 -17.46 -10.97
CA TRP A 57 9.00 -16.43 -11.79
C TRP A 57 7.77 -15.82 -11.12
N VAL A 58 6.89 -16.66 -10.55
CA VAL A 58 5.72 -16.21 -9.77
C VAL A 58 6.15 -15.37 -8.58
N GLU A 59 7.15 -15.81 -7.81
CA GLU A 59 7.67 -15.08 -6.66
C GLU A 59 8.26 -13.72 -7.08
N HIS A 60 9.03 -13.69 -8.18
CA HIS A 60 9.56 -12.45 -8.74
C HIS A 60 8.44 -11.46 -9.09
N ILE A 61 7.34 -11.93 -9.67
CA ILE A 61 6.19 -11.09 -10.03
C ILE A 61 5.53 -10.52 -8.78
N VAL A 62 5.31 -11.35 -7.77
CA VAL A 62 4.74 -10.91 -6.49
C VAL A 62 5.65 -9.87 -5.84
N LYS A 63 6.97 -10.12 -5.78
CA LYS A 63 7.97 -9.16 -5.28
C LYS A 63 7.95 -7.86 -6.07
N LYS A 64 7.85 -7.90 -7.40
CA LYS A 64 7.79 -6.70 -8.27
C LYS A 64 6.50 -5.92 -8.05
N ALA A 65 5.36 -6.60 -7.91
CA ALA A 65 4.07 -5.98 -7.59
C ALA A 65 4.07 -5.32 -6.20
N LYS A 66 4.64 -5.99 -5.18
CA LYS A 66 4.82 -5.46 -3.82
C LYS A 66 5.69 -4.19 -3.83
N ARG A 67 6.83 -4.22 -4.53
CA ARG A 67 7.72 -3.05 -4.72
C ARG A 67 6.99 -1.89 -5.40
N ARG A 68 6.20 -2.17 -6.44
CA ARG A 68 5.39 -1.14 -7.12
C ARG A 68 4.35 -0.53 -6.19
N ARG A 69 3.60 -1.34 -5.44
CA ARG A 69 2.62 -0.86 -4.44
C ARG A 69 3.27 0.02 -3.38
N PHE A 70 4.44 -0.38 -2.87
CA PHE A 70 5.17 0.41 -1.88
C PHE A 70 5.64 1.76 -2.43
N ARG A 71 6.20 1.78 -3.66
CA ARG A 71 6.58 3.03 -4.35
C ARG A 71 5.40 3.96 -4.52
N MET A 72 4.25 3.44 -4.97
CA MET A 72 3.02 4.24 -5.12
C MET A 72 2.53 4.78 -3.78
N LYS A 73 2.48 3.95 -2.72
CA LYS A 73 2.10 4.40 -1.37
C LYS A 73 3.04 5.49 -0.84
N LYS A 74 4.35 5.40 -1.12
CA LYS A 74 5.32 6.45 -0.74
C LYS A 74 5.01 7.77 -1.45
N LYS A 75 4.75 7.74 -2.77
CA LYS A 75 4.40 8.95 -3.52
C LYS A 75 3.06 9.55 -3.04
N LEU A 76 2.06 8.71 -2.76
CA LEU A 76 0.78 9.16 -2.21
C LEU A 76 0.94 9.85 -0.84
N ARG A 77 1.75 9.27 0.06
CA ARG A 77 2.05 9.91 1.35
C ARG A 77 2.77 11.25 1.18
N LYS A 78 3.69 11.34 0.22
CA LYS A 78 4.39 12.57 -0.11
C LYS A 78 3.40 13.65 -0.59
N PHE A 79 2.52 13.29 -1.52
CA PHE A 79 1.46 14.17 -2.00
C PHE A 79 0.55 14.66 -0.86
N TYR A 80 0.07 13.77 0.02
CA TYR A 80 -0.75 14.16 1.16
C TYR A 80 -0.02 15.09 2.15
N ALA A 81 1.30 14.92 2.31
CA ALA A 81 2.10 15.81 3.14
C ALA A 81 2.30 17.19 2.49
N GLU A 82 2.62 17.24 1.20
CA GLU A 82 2.85 18.49 0.45
C GLU A 82 1.57 19.33 0.31
N THR A 83 0.42 18.67 0.20
CA THR A 83 -0.89 19.31 0.07
C THR A 83 -1.56 19.62 1.40
N ASN A 84 -0.88 19.34 2.52
CA ASN A 84 -1.41 19.49 3.88
C ASN A 84 -2.82 18.88 4.02
N ARG A 85 -3.00 17.64 3.55
CA ARG A 85 -4.29 16.95 3.67
C ARG A 85 -4.76 16.98 5.13
N PRO A 86 -5.99 17.45 5.42
CA PRO A 86 -6.55 17.44 6.77
C PRO A 86 -6.39 16.06 7.40
N LYS A 87 -5.93 16.02 8.65
CA LYS A 87 -5.79 14.78 9.40
C LYS A 87 -7.13 14.45 10.03
N HIS A 88 -7.48 13.18 10.03
CA HIS A 88 -8.69 12.71 10.69
C HIS A 88 -8.62 13.07 12.19
N PRO A 89 -9.64 13.75 12.75
CA PRO A 89 -9.65 14.13 14.15
C PRO A 89 -9.81 12.90 15.05
N SER A 90 -9.42 13.05 16.31
CA SER A 90 -9.64 12.01 17.32
C SER A 90 -11.13 11.88 17.64
N ARG A 91 -11.59 10.63 17.78
CA ARG A 91 -12.94 10.30 18.25
C ARG A 91 -13.05 10.43 19.77
N SER A 92 -14.26 10.41 20.31
CA SER A 92 -14.58 10.61 21.74
C SER A 92 -13.67 9.88 22.71
N TYR A 93 -13.52 8.55 22.57
CA TYR A 93 -12.63 7.77 23.44
C TYR A 93 -11.16 8.22 23.36
N ILE A 94 -10.67 8.56 22.17
CA ILE A 94 -9.27 9.01 22.00
C ILE A 94 -9.07 10.41 22.59
N LEU A 95 -10.09 11.27 22.56
CA LEU A 95 -10.06 12.56 23.25
C LEU A 95 -9.93 12.37 24.76
N PHE A 96 -10.72 11.45 25.34
CA PHE A 96 -10.59 11.07 26.74
C PHE A 96 -9.20 10.51 27.07
N VAL A 97 -8.69 9.57 26.29
CA VAL A 97 -7.33 9.01 26.49
C VAL A 97 -6.27 10.11 26.39
N LYS A 98 -6.41 11.04 25.45
CA LYS A 98 -5.49 12.17 25.28
C LYS A 98 -5.50 13.07 26.53
N GLU A 99 -6.68 13.42 27.02
CA GLU A 99 -6.81 14.21 28.25
C GLU A 99 -6.19 13.49 29.46
N ARG A 100 -6.44 12.19 29.61
CA ARG A 100 -5.84 11.37 30.68
C ARG A 100 -4.31 11.31 30.55
N PHE A 101 -3.81 11.22 29.33
CA PHE A 101 -2.37 11.20 29.05
C PHE A 101 -1.73 12.57 29.35
N GLU A 102 -2.40 13.68 29.05
CA GLU A 102 -1.93 15.04 29.37
C GLU A 102 -1.91 15.32 30.87
N LYS A 103 -2.84 14.73 31.63
CA LYS A 103 -2.87 14.78 33.10
C LYS A 103 -1.78 13.93 33.76
N GLN A 104 -1.08 13.09 33.01
CA GLN A 104 0.02 12.29 33.53
C GLN A 104 1.27 13.16 33.70
N THR A 105 1.74 13.29 34.95
CA THR A 105 2.93 14.09 35.29
C THR A 105 4.23 13.37 34.94
N GLU A 106 4.23 12.04 34.93
CA GLU A 106 5.41 11.22 34.67
C GLU A 106 5.43 10.64 33.25
N PRO A 107 6.50 10.87 32.47
CA PRO A 107 6.60 10.32 31.13
C PRO A 107 6.72 8.79 31.16
N PHE A 108 6.01 8.11 30.27
CA PHE A 108 6.10 6.67 30.14
C PHE A 108 7.46 6.25 29.57
N LYS A 109 8.29 5.63 30.42
CA LYS A 109 9.66 5.20 30.06
C LYS A 109 9.70 3.89 29.25
N THR A 110 8.63 3.09 29.25
CA THR A 110 8.57 1.80 28.55
C THR A 110 7.24 1.57 27.85
N ARG A 111 7.26 0.76 26.77
CA ARG A 111 6.04 0.41 26.01
C ARG A 111 5.01 -0.32 26.86
N ASP A 112 5.45 -1.15 27.80
CA ASP A 112 4.52 -1.91 28.65
C ASP A 112 3.78 -1.03 29.65
N LYS A 113 4.43 0.04 30.16
CA LYS A 113 3.75 1.05 30.98
C LYS A 113 2.66 1.79 30.19
N VAL A 114 2.95 2.17 28.93
CA VAL A 114 1.93 2.75 28.03
C VAL A 114 0.77 1.79 27.82
N ARG A 115 1.05 0.50 27.57
CA ARG A 115 0.00 -0.52 27.37
C ARG A 115 -0.90 -0.68 28.60
N LYS A 116 -0.30 -0.75 29.80
CA LYS A 116 -1.05 -0.83 31.06
C LYS A 116 -1.93 0.39 31.26
N PHE A 117 -1.38 1.59 31.11
CA PHE A 117 -2.14 2.84 31.20
C PHE A 117 -3.33 2.89 30.23
N VAL A 118 -3.10 2.51 28.96
CA VAL A 118 -4.18 2.47 27.96
C VAL A 118 -5.25 1.43 28.33
N ALA A 119 -4.87 0.28 28.87
CA ALA A 119 -5.81 -0.75 29.32
C ALA A 119 -6.66 -0.26 30.51
N GLU A 120 -6.02 0.37 31.50
CA GLU A 120 -6.70 0.96 32.67
C GLU A 120 -7.65 2.09 32.25
N THR A 121 -7.19 2.98 31.36
CA THR A 121 -8.01 4.07 30.81
C THR A 121 -9.20 3.54 30.02
N ALA A 122 -9.03 2.44 29.27
CA ALA A 122 -10.12 1.76 28.57
C ALA A 122 -11.16 1.21 29.56
N GLN A 123 -10.72 0.65 30.69
CA GLN A 123 -11.62 0.18 31.74
C GLN A 123 -12.39 1.33 32.39
N GLN A 124 -11.70 2.43 32.72
CA GLN A 124 -12.35 3.63 33.26
C GLN A 124 -13.41 4.17 32.30
N TRP A 125 -13.10 4.27 31.01
CA TRP A 125 -14.07 4.67 29.99
C TRP A 125 -15.29 3.76 29.94
N ARG A 126 -15.13 2.44 30.11
CA ARG A 126 -16.27 1.50 30.14
C ARG A 126 -17.18 1.73 31.35
N GLN A 127 -16.60 2.11 32.48
CA GLN A 127 -17.32 2.34 33.74
C GLN A 127 -17.99 3.71 33.82
N MET A 128 -17.54 4.69 33.02
CA MET A 128 -18.18 6.00 32.93
C MET A 128 -19.64 5.89 32.44
N THR A 129 -20.50 6.73 33.01
CA THR A 129 -21.87 6.93 32.58
C THR A 129 -21.93 7.63 31.22
N ASP A 130 -23.08 7.55 30.55
CA ASP A 130 -23.25 8.24 29.27
C ASP A 130 -23.14 9.75 29.43
N ALA A 131 -23.63 10.32 30.54
CA ALA A 131 -23.51 11.73 30.85
C ALA A 131 -22.04 12.19 30.96
N GLU A 132 -21.18 11.39 31.58
CA GLU A 132 -19.74 11.70 31.68
C GLU A 132 -19.01 11.55 30.34
N LYS A 133 -19.53 10.70 29.45
CA LYS A 133 -18.99 10.51 28.10
C LYS A 133 -19.47 11.59 27.12
N GLN A 134 -20.66 12.17 27.33
CA GLN A 134 -21.25 13.15 26.42
C GLN A 134 -20.31 14.29 26.00
N PRO A 135 -19.59 14.99 26.90
CA PRO A 135 -18.71 16.08 26.45
C PRO A 135 -17.66 15.63 25.43
N TYR A 136 -17.13 14.41 25.56
CA TYR A 136 -16.17 13.85 24.60
C TYR A 136 -16.85 13.42 23.29
N VAL A 137 -18.10 12.94 23.37
CA VAL A 137 -18.91 12.59 22.20
C VAL A 137 -19.20 13.84 21.40
N ASP A 138 -19.70 14.89 22.04
CA ASP A 138 -20.02 16.18 21.42
C ASP A 138 -18.76 16.81 20.81
N GLN A 139 -17.67 16.87 21.57
CA GLN A 139 -16.39 17.39 21.05
C GLN A 139 -15.89 16.56 19.86
N GLY A 140 -16.00 15.23 19.92
CA GLY A 140 -15.65 14.34 18.82
C GLY A 140 -16.49 14.60 17.56
N GLN A 141 -17.80 14.80 17.72
CA GLN A 141 -18.72 15.11 16.63
C GLN A 141 -18.42 16.48 16.00
N CYS A 142 -18.24 17.51 16.83
CA CYS A 142 -17.85 18.85 16.37
C CYS A 142 -16.54 18.83 15.57
N ASN A 143 -15.52 18.12 16.09
CA ASN A 143 -14.24 18.00 15.40
C ASN A 143 -14.38 17.26 14.06
N ILE A 144 -15.19 16.20 13.99
CA ILE A 144 -15.47 15.47 12.75
C ILE A 144 -16.21 16.35 11.74
N ALA A 145 -17.20 17.13 12.19
CA ALA A 145 -17.93 18.05 11.33
C ALA A 145 -17.01 19.10 10.71
N ALA A 146 -16.14 19.74 11.52
CA ALA A 146 -15.13 20.68 11.04
C ALA A 146 -14.16 20.03 10.04
N TYR A 147 -13.62 18.85 10.38
CA TYR A 147 -12.74 18.09 9.49
C TYR A 147 -13.41 17.74 8.14
N ASN A 148 -14.69 17.38 8.15
CA ASN A 148 -15.39 17.03 6.91
C ASN A 148 -15.51 18.22 5.96
N VAL A 149 -15.69 19.43 6.50
CA VAL A 149 -15.69 20.69 5.72
C VAL A 149 -14.30 20.93 5.13
N GLU A 150 -13.26 20.93 5.96
CA GLU A 150 -11.87 21.10 5.51
C GLU A 150 -11.46 20.06 4.46
N LEU A 151 -11.86 18.80 4.67
CA LEU A 151 -11.57 17.71 3.75
C LEU A 151 -12.32 17.87 2.43
N ALA A 152 -13.55 18.38 2.44
CA ALA A 152 -14.32 18.64 1.23
C ALA A 152 -13.66 19.74 0.39
N GLU A 153 -13.28 20.85 1.02
CA GLU A 153 -12.53 21.94 0.37
C GLU A 153 -11.19 21.44 -0.20
N TRP A 154 -10.45 20.64 0.58
CA TRP A 154 -9.20 20.04 0.11
C TRP A 154 -9.43 19.10 -1.08
N LYS A 155 -10.46 18.25 -1.04
CA LYS A 155 -10.81 17.35 -2.15
C LYS A 155 -11.20 18.12 -3.40
N GLN A 156 -11.92 19.23 -3.25
CA GLN A 156 -12.31 20.10 -4.36
C GLN A 156 -11.08 20.77 -4.97
N LYS A 157 -10.19 21.33 -4.14
CA LYS A 157 -8.95 21.98 -4.57
C LYS A 157 -8.04 21.05 -5.38
N TYR A 158 -7.96 19.77 -5.00
CA TYR A 158 -7.08 18.79 -5.62
C TYR A 158 -7.84 17.70 -6.41
N ALA A 159 -9.04 18.00 -6.91
CA ALA A 159 -9.92 17.01 -7.52
C ALA A 159 -9.28 16.32 -8.75
N ASN A 160 -8.54 17.06 -9.56
CA ASN A 160 -7.88 16.55 -10.76
C ASN A 160 -6.71 15.62 -10.40
N GLU A 161 -5.91 16.00 -9.41
CA GLU A 161 -4.80 15.21 -8.91
C GLU A 161 -5.29 13.93 -8.24
N ILE A 162 -6.35 14.02 -7.43
CA ILE A 162 -6.99 12.86 -6.80
C ILE A 162 -7.51 11.90 -7.87
N ARG A 163 -8.17 12.41 -8.91
CA ARG A 163 -8.64 11.60 -10.04
C ARG A 163 -7.47 10.91 -10.75
N ALA A 164 -6.42 11.65 -11.10
CA ALA A 164 -5.23 11.10 -11.75
C ALA A 164 -4.55 10.03 -10.88
N TRP A 165 -4.49 10.23 -9.56
CA TRP A 165 -3.98 9.25 -8.60
C TRP A 165 -4.82 7.97 -8.59
N ASN A 166 -6.15 8.10 -8.53
CA ASN A 166 -7.07 6.95 -8.53
C ASN A 166 -6.94 6.15 -9.83
N GLU A 167 -6.93 6.82 -10.99
CA GLU A 167 -6.75 6.17 -12.29
C GLU A 167 -5.40 5.47 -12.42
N ALA A 168 -4.32 6.09 -11.94
CA ALA A 168 -2.99 5.48 -11.93
C ALA A 168 -2.95 4.23 -11.03
N MET A 169 -3.63 4.26 -9.88
CA MET A 169 -3.76 3.13 -8.97
C MET A 169 -4.60 2.00 -9.59
N ASP A 170 -5.71 2.31 -10.23
CA ASP A 170 -6.56 1.35 -10.91
C ASP A 170 -5.87 0.72 -12.12
N LYS A 171 -5.11 1.50 -12.89
CA LYS A 171 -4.28 0.98 -13.98
C LYS A 171 -3.21 0.03 -13.45
N ALA A 172 -2.61 0.35 -12.29
CA ALA A 172 -1.66 -0.54 -11.63
C ALA A 172 -2.32 -1.81 -11.09
N ALA A 173 -3.53 -1.71 -10.53
CA ALA A 173 -4.32 -2.83 -10.01
C ALA A 173 -4.77 -3.76 -11.15
N ARG A 174 -5.37 -3.21 -12.22
CA ARG A 174 -5.79 -3.94 -13.44
C ARG A 174 -4.62 -4.67 -14.09
N LYS A 175 -3.44 -4.05 -14.20
CA LYS A 175 -2.22 -4.73 -14.68
C LYS A 175 -1.79 -5.88 -13.77
N GLY A 176 -2.01 -5.76 -12.45
CA GLY A 176 -1.77 -6.86 -11.50
C GLY A 176 -2.78 -8.00 -11.63
N TRP A 177 -4.07 -7.66 -11.73
CA TRP A 177 -5.17 -8.63 -11.85
C TRP A 177 -5.14 -9.39 -13.17
N ARG A 178 -4.95 -8.71 -14.32
CA ARG A 178 -4.76 -9.37 -15.62
C ARG A 178 -3.61 -10.37 -15.60
N LYS A 179 -2.53 -10.05 -14.87
CA LYS A 179 -1.38 -10.94 -14.73
C LYS A 179 -1.66 -12.16 -13.84
N LYS A 180 -2.37 -11.98 -12.72
CA LYS A 180 -2.82 -13.08 -11.85
C LYS A 180 -3.89 -13.96 -12.51
N LYS A 181 -4.83 -13.36 -13.24
CA LYS A 181 -5.86 -14.07 -14.00
C LYS A 181 -5.25 -14.89 -15.12
N LEU A 182 -4.30 -14.33 -15.87
CA LEU A 182 -3.53 -15.09 -16.88
C LEU A 182 -2.78 -16.27 -16.25
N ASP A 183 -2.14 -16.08 -15.08
CA ASP A 183 -1.47 -17.16 -14.34
C ASP A 183 -2.44 -18.26 -13.89
N TYR A 184 -3.63 -17.89 -13.40
CA TYR A 184 -4.69 -18.83 -13.02
C TYR A 184 -5.25 -19.59 -14.24
N LEU A 185 -5.47 -18.92 -15.36
CA LEU A 185 -5.92 -19.54 -16.61
C LEU A 185 -4.86 -20.49 -17.19
N ILE A 186 -3.58 -20.13 -17.15
CA ILE A 186 -2.47 -20.99 -17.59
C ILE A 186 -2.38 -22.24 -16.69
N LYS A 187 -2.43 -22.06 -15.36
CA LYS A 187 -2.42 -23.18 -14.39
C LYS A 187 -3.62 -24.12 -14.56
N GLY A 188 -4.80 -23.57 -14.78
CA GLY A 188 -6.02 -24.36 -15.04
C GLY A 188 -6.00 -25.12 -16.38
N THR A 189 -5.27 -24.62 -17.38
CA THR A 189 -5.14 -25.28 -18.69
C THR A 189 -4.12 -26.43 -18.66
N ILE A 190 -3.03 -26.28 -17.89
CA ILE A 190 -1.97 -27.30 -17.77
C ILE A 190 -2.43 -28.48 -16.89
N ALA A 191 -3.23 -28.25 -15.85
CA ALA A 191 -3.71 -29.30 -14.94
C ALA A 191 -4.88 -30.15 -15.50
N GLY A 192 -5.45 -29.77 -16.65
CA GLY A 192 -6.74 -30.31 -17.13
C GLY A 192 -6.74 -30.91 -18.55
N GLY A 193 -5.59 -31.10 -19.21
CA GLY A 193 -5.46 -31.91 -20.43
C GLY A 193 -6.55 -31.74 -21.51
N GLY A 194 -7.07 -30.52 -21.72
CA GLY A 194 -8.25 -30.31 -22.58
C GLY A 194 -8.35 -28.89 -23.12
N VAL A 195 -8.50 -28.79 -24.44
CA VAL A 195 -8.82 -27.58 -25.19
C VAL A 195 -10.05 -26.91 -24.58
N ILE A 196 -9.97 -25.63 -24.21
CA ILE A 196 -11.12 -24.85 -23.73
C ILE A 196 -12.04 -24.56 -24.93
N PRO A 197 -13.23 -25.17 -25.06
CA PRO A 197 -14.14 -24.94 -26.18
C PRO A 197 -15.05 -23.74 -25.87
N HIS A 198 -14.47 -22.52 -25.72
CA HIS A 198 -15.25 -21.28 -25.94
C HIS A 198 -14.43 -20.00 -26.13
N ILE A 199 -13.22 -20.06 -26.69
CA ILE A 199 -12.50 -18.86 -27.14
C ILE A 199 -12.40 -18.88 -28.66
N HIS A 200 -13.54 -18.74 -29.35
CA HIS A 200 -13.55 -18.42 -30.79
C HIS A 200 -14.49 -17.27 -31.18
N ARG A 201 -15.05 -16.53 -30.21
CA ARG A 201 -15.95 -15.38 -30.50
C ARG A 201 -15.40 -14.01 -30.13
N SER A 202 -14.28 -13.92 -29.39
CA SER A 202 -13.71 -12.62 -28.98
C SER A 202 -12.44 -12.21 -29.74
N LEU A 203 -11.95 -13.04 -30.67
CA LEU A 203 -10.77 -12.76 -31.49
C LEU A 203 -11.09 -12.38 -32.95
N MET A 204 -12.36 -12.50 -33.37
CA MET A 204 -12.84 -11.96 -34.65
C MET A 204 -13.78 -10.79 -34.32
N GLY A 205 -13.54 -9.63 -34.93
CA GLY A 205 -14.07 -8.31 -34.51
C GLY A 205 -15.58 -8.27 -34.25
N LYS A 206 -15.99 -7.42 -33.29
CA LYS A 206 -17.41 -7.09 -33.08
C LYS A 206 -17.93 -6.30 -34.28
N PRO A 207 -19.10 -6.62 -34.87
CA PRO A 207 -19.79 -5.67 -35.71
C PRO A 207 -20.36 -4.55 -34.83
N GLN A 208 -20.29 -3.32 -35.35
CA GLN A 208 -20.87 -2.11 -34.75
C GLN A 208 -22.35 -2.34 -34.38
N THR A 209 -22.73 -2.03 -33.13
CA THR A 209 -24.14 -1.88 -32.75
C THR A 209 -24.27 -0.89 -31.59
N GLN A 210 -25.30 -0.04 -31.69
CA GLN A 210 -25.43 1.27 -31.06
C GLN A 210 -25.64 1.32 -29.53
N PRO A 211 -25.44 2.49 -28.89
CA PRO A 211 -25.44 2.64 -27.44
C PRO A 211 -26.79 3.12 -26.89
N SER A 212 -27.58 2.24 -26.26
CA SER A 212 -28.78 2.72 -25.53
C SER A 212 -29.14 1.97 -24.24
N GLN A 213 -28.45 0.89 -23.85
CA GLN A 213 -28.89 0.10 -22.68
C GLN A 213 -27.80 -0.14 -21.61
N GLN A 214 -26.59 0.42 -21.76
CA GLN A 214 -25.48 0.15 -20.84
C GLN A 214 -25.39 1.11 -19.62
N LYS A 215 -26.31 2.08 -19.51
CA LYS A 215 -26.29 3.08 -18.43
C LYS A 215 -26.90 2.59 -17.10
N SER A 216 -27.67 1.51 -17.06
CA SER A 216 -28.38 1.09 -15.82
C SER A 216 -27.57 0.18 -14.89
N LEU A 217 -26.55 -0.54 -15.37
CA LEU A 217 -25.76 -1.46 -14.52
C LEU A 217 -24.55 -0.81 -13.81
N LEU A 218 -24.08 0.33 -14.32
CA LEU A 218 -22.94 1.05 -13.74
C LEU A 218 -23.33 1.90 -12.52
N ASP A 219 -24.59 2.36 -12.43
CA ASP A 219 -25.09 3.11 -11.27
C ASP A 219 -25.31 2.22 -10.04
N VAL A 220 -25.69 0.95 -10.24
CA VAL A 220 -25.86 -0.02 -9.14
C VAL A 220 -24.50 -0.45 -8.55
N SER A 221 -23.46 -0.55 -9.38
CA SER A 221 -22.10 -0.87 -8.91
C SER A 221 -21.41 0.30 -8.20
N ASN A 222 -21.71 1.55 -8.59
CA ASN A 222 -21.17 2.72 -7.91
C ASN A 222 -21.86 2.99 -6.56
N SER A 223 -23.14 2.63 -6.37
CA SER A 223 -23.80 2.74 -5.07
C SER A 223 -23.27 1.72 -4.04
N GLN A 224 -22.92 0.51 -4.48
CA GLN A 224 -22.33 -0.52 -3.61
C GLN A 224 -20.88 -0.20 -3.18
N LEU A 225 -20.11 0.48 -4.04
CA LEU A 225 -18.77 0.96 -3.69
C LEU A 225 -18.81 2.16 -2.72
N ALA A 226 -19.81 3.04 -2.83
CA ALA A 226 -20.01 4.16 -1.91
C ALA A 226 -20.40 3.69 -0.49
N MET A 227 -21.23 2.64 -0.38
CA MET A 227 -21.59 2.07 0.93
C MET A 227 -20.41 1.35 1.63
N HIS A 228 -19.50 0.74 0.86
CA HIS A 228 -18.32 0.09 1.45
C HIS A 228 -17.27 1.08 1.96
N THR A 229 -17.17 2.26 1.35
CA THR A 229 -16.35 3.36 1.90
C THR A 229 -16.95 3.97 3.17
N GLN A 230 -18.28 3.97 3.31
CA GLN A 230 -18.95 4.49 4.50
C GLN A 230 -18.91 3.52 5.70
N GLN A 231 -18.69 2.22 5.46
CA GLN A 231 -18.52 1.20 6.50
C GLN A 231 -17.09 1.18 7.10
N MET A 232 -16.07 1.60 6.34
CA MET A 232 -14.67 1.68 6.82
C MET A 232 -14.41 2.89 7.71
N ASP A 233 -15.22 3.95 7.61
CA ASP A 233 -15.11 5.16 8.41
C ASP A 233 -15.93 5.10 9.72
N ARG A 234 -16.70 4.01 9.95
CA ARG A 234 -17.50 3.81 11.18
C ARG A 234 -16.86 2.95 12.27
N ASN A 235 -15.67 2.36 12.06
CA ASN A 235 -14.88 1.73 13.12
C ASN A 235 -13.70 2.61 13.57
#